data_AF-A0A0N4XNV2-F1
#
_entry.id   AF-A0A0N4XNV2-F1
#
_cell.length_a   1.000
_cell.length_b   1.000
_cell.length_c   1.000
_cell.angle_alpha   90.00
_cell.angle_beta   90.00
_cell.angle_gamma   90.00
#
_symmetry.space_group_name_H-M   'P 1'
#
loop_
_entity.id
_entity.type
_entity.pdbx_description
1 polymer ?
#
loop_
_entity_poly.entity_id
_entity_poly.type
_entity_poly.pdbx_seq_one_letter_code
_entity_poly.pdbx_strand_id
1 'polypeptide(L)'
;MISEGAYIELMKNCSKWNERAGNETSLLRLRYPFFDQQTGTAHRFNPVFYRLPAERVSSTDPNIVVQYTTQRWRRPQSTNSSDAIEMKMFLRDNPALDAALNTATQTTQSDSAFDYGQGKGTPKGLFVSYFIL
;
A
#
# COMPACT_ATOMS: atom_id res chain seq x y z
N MET A 1 43.71 3.28 5.53
CA MET A 1 42.70 3.23 6.62
C MET A 1 42.08 4.61 6.73
N ILE A 2 40.76 4.70 6.90
CA ILE A 2 40.07 5.97 7.15
C ILE A 2 40.54 6.56 8.49
N SER A 3 40.74 7.88 8.56
CA SER A 3 41.08 8.55 9.82
C SER A 3 39.85 8.61 10.72
N GLU A 4 40.06 8.63 12.04
CA GLU A 4 38.98 8.71 13.01
C GLU A 4 38.09 9.94 12.79
N GLY A 5 38.70 11.10 12.49
CA GLY A 5 37.96 12.32 12.16
C GLY A 5 37.05 12.16 10.94
N ALA A 6 37.55 11.55 9.86
CA ALA A 6 36.76 11.30 8.65
C ALA A 6 35.63 10.28 8.90
N TYR A 7 35.86 9.28 9.76
CA TYR A 7 34.82 8.33 10.16
C TYR A 7 33.69 9.01 10.96
N ILE A 8 34.04 9.88 11.91
CA ILE A 8 33.06 10.62 12.72
C ILE A 8 32.18 11.50 11.83
N GLU A 9 32.77 12.20 10.85
CA GLU A 9 32.01 13.02 9.91
C GLU A 9 31.08 12.18 9.03
N LEU A 10 31.55 11.02 8.56
CA LEU A 10 30.73 10.08 7.80
C LEU A 10 29.52 9.61 8.62
N MET A 11 29.74 9.22 9.88
CA MET A 11 28.65 8.76 10.76
C MET A 11 27.64 9.87 11.04
N LYS A 12 28.10 11.11 11.23
CA LYS A 12 27.21 12.28 11.38
C LYS A 12 26.38 12.52 10.11
N ASN A 13 26.99 12.37 8.94
CA ASN A 13 26.29 12.52 7.67
C ASN A 13 25.26 11.41 7.44
N CYS A 14 25.60 10.16 7.78
CA CYS A 14 24.66 9.04 7.78
C CYS A 14 23.47 9.29 8.71
N SER A 15 23.71 9.76 9.94
CA SER A 15 22.63 10.11 10.88
C SER A 15 21.69 11.17 10.30
N LYS A 16 22.26 12.26 9.77
CA LYS A 16 21.46 13.34 9.15
C LYS A 16 20.65 12.86 7.95
N TRP A 17 21.20 11.95 7.15
CA TRP A 17 20.46 11.36 6.02
C TRP A 17 19.33 10.45 6.52
N ASN A 18 19.59 9.61 7.52
CA ASN A 18 18.58 8.75 8.14
C ASN A 18 17.42 9.55 8.73
N GLU A 19 17.69 10.68 9.37
CA GLU A 19 16.66 11.57 9.91
C GLU A 19 15.78 12.15 8.79
N ARG A 20 16.37 12.62 7.69
CA ARG A 20 15.61 13.12 6.54
C ARG A 20 14.75 12.03 5.92
N ALA A 21 15.35 10.88 5.63
CA ALA A 21 14.64 9.74 5.06
C ALA A 21 13.54 9.22 5.99
N GLY A 22 13.79 9.18 7.30
CA GLY A 22 12.82 8.79 8.32
C GLY A 22 11.64 9.74 8.39
N ASN A 23 11.87 11.06 8.31
CA ASN A 23 10.81 12.06 8.30
C ASN A 23 9.95 11.97 7.04
N GLU A 24 10.56 11.88 5.86
CA GLU A 24 9.85 11.72 4.59
C GLU A 24 9.06 10.41 4.56
N THR A 25 9.67 9.30 4.98
CA THR A 25 9.04 7.99 4.96
C THR A 25 7.96 7.85 6.02
N SER A 26 8.14 8.42 7.21
CA SER A 26 7.11 8.41 8.26
C SER A 26 5.92 9.28 7.88
N LEU A 27 6.17 10.47 7.31
CA LEU A 27 5.10 11.32 6.81
C LEU A 27 4.37 10.67 5.62
N LEU A 28 5.09 10.07 4.67
CA LEU A 28 4.47 9.46 3.49
C LEU A 28 3.81 8.11 3.78
N ARG A 29 4.38 7.26 4.66
CA ARG A 29 3.86 5.90 4.92
C ARG A 29 2.86 5.83 6.06
N LEU A 30 2.95 6.68 7.07
CA LEU A 30 2.06 6.65 8.24
C LEU A 30 0.93 7.68 8.15
N ARG A 31 1.16 8.83 7.50
CA ARG A 31 0.18 9.93 7.51
C ARG A 31 -0.78 9.88 6.31
N TYR A 32 -0.33 9.44 5.14
CA TYR A 32 -1.15 9.47 3.93
C TYR A 32 -1.26 8.08 3.28
N PRO A 33 -2.47 7.66 2.89
CA PRO A 33 -2.65 6.47 2.09
C PRO A 33 -2.06 6.66 0.69
N PHE A 34 -1.40 5.64 0.17
CA PHE A 34 -0.97 5.53 -1.22
C PHE A 34 -2.09 4.94 -2.06
N PHE A 35 -2.52 5.63 -3.11
CA PHE A 35 -3.57 5.15 -3.99
C PHE A 35 -2.97 4.32 -5.13
N ASP A 36 -3.28 3.02 -5.16
CA ASP A 36 -2.93 2.15 -6.27
C ASP A 36 -4.03 2.19 -7.33
N GLN A 37 -3.67 2.63 -8.53
CA GLN A 37 -4.59 2.78 -9.65
C GLN A 37 -5.02 1.44 -10.26
N GLN A 38 -4.17 0.41 -10.21
CA GLN A 38 -4.51 -0.89 -10.81
C GLN A 38 -5.56 -1.63 -9.99
N THR A 39 -5.51 -1.50 -8.67
CA THR A 39 -6.43 -2.15 -7.73
C THR A 39 -7.52 -1.21 -7.20
N GLY A 40 -7.44 0.09 -7.50
CA GLY A 40 -8.34 1.12 -6.97
C GLY A 40 -8.32 1.22 -5.44
N THR A 41 -7.24 0.75 -4.81
CA THR A 41 -7.15 0.60 -3.36
C THR A 41 -6.22 1.66 -2.75
N ALA A 42 -6.70 2.31 -1.69
CA ALA A 42 -5.90 3.19 -0.88
C ALA A 42 -5.10 2.38 0.16
N HIS A 43 -3.85 2.06 -0.16
CA HIS A 43 -2.95 1.33 0.72
C HIS A 43 -2.42 2.21 1.85
N ARG A 44 -2.39 1.66 3.06
CA ARG A 44 -1.65 2.23 4.19
C ARG A 44 -0.55 1.27 4.58
N PHE A 45 0.47 1.79 5.27
CA PHE A 45 1.50 0.91 5.83
C PHE A 45 0.86 -0.12 6.78
N ASN A 46 1.08 -1.40 6.48
CA ASN A 46 0.65 -2.52 7.30
C ASN A 46 1.89 -3.20 7.88
N PRO A 47 2.21 -3.01 9.18
CA PRO A 47 3.41 -3.60 9.79
C PRO A 47 3.35 -5.12 9.89
N VAL A 48 2.19 -5.73 9.62
CA VAL A 48 1.88 -7.14 9.86
C VAL A 48 1.86 -7.96 8.57
N PHE A 49 1.90 -7.29 7.42
CA PHE A 49 1.74 -7.94 6.12
C PHE A 49 2.94 -8.82 5.77
N TYR A 50 4.15 -8.29 5.98
CA TYR A 50 5.39 -9.04 5.78
C TYR A 50 5.71 -9.81 7.07
N ARG A 51 5.86 -11.13 6.95
CA ARG A 51 6.17 -12.02 8.06
C ARG A 51 7.52 -12.67 7.85
N LEU A 52 8.33 -12.71 8.91
CA LEU A 52 9.64 -13.34 8.90
C LEU A 52 9.57 -14.75 9.48
N PRO A 53 10.39 -15.71 9.00
CA PRO A 53 10.43 -17.06 9.57
C PRO A 53 10.70 -17.09 11.08
N ALA A 54 11.42 -16.11 11.61
CA ALA A 54 11.70 -15.95 13.03
C ALA A 54 10.46 -15.58 13.88
N GLU A 55 9.38 -15.12 13.25
CA GLU A 55 8.13 -14.72 13.91
C GLU A 55 7.10 -15.87 13.97
N ARG A 56 7.48 -17.06 13.47
CA ARG A 56 6.62 -18.24 13.52
C ARG A 56 6.45 -18.69 14.97
N VAL A 57 5.22 -19.04 15.30
CA VAL A 57 4.86 -19.60 16.61
C VAL A 57 4.43 -21.04 16.47
N SER A 58 4.58 -21.82 17.54
CA SER A 58 4.06 -23.18 17.58
C SER A 58 2.53 -23.15 17.52
N SER A 59 1.97 -24.07 16.73
CA SER A 59 0.54 -24.31 16.70
C SER A 59 0.22 -25.56 17.52
N THR A 60 -0.92 -25.54 18.20
CA THR A 60 -1.52 -26.72 18.84
C THR A 60 -2.47 -27.46 17.90
N ASP A 61 -2.82 -26.87 16.75
CA ASP A 61 -3.71 -27.47 15.77
C ASP A 61 -2.91 -28.39 14.82
N PRO A 62 -3.23 -29.70 14.75
CA PRO A 62 -2.52 -30.63 13.89
C PRO A 62 -2.64 -30.34 12.39
N ASN A 63 -3.59 -29.49 11.97
CA ASN A 63 -3.78 -29.11 10.57
C ASN A 63 -3.00 -27.85 10.17
N ILE A 64 -2.38 -27.14 11.13
CA ILE A 64 -1.67 -25.89 10.85
C ILE A 64 -0.17 -26.15 10.72
N VAL A 65 0.36 -26.00 9.51
CA VAL A 65 1.78 -26.19 9.21
C VAL A 65 2.64 -25.01 9.68
N VAL A 66 2.11 -23.78 9.55
CA VAL A 66 2.82 -22.55 9.96
C VAL A 66 1.82 -21.59 10.59
N GLN A 67 2.16 -21.07 11.77
CA GLN A 67 1.36 -20.06 12.46
C GLN A 67 2.21 -18.83 12.77
N TYR A 68 1.59 -17.65 12.67
CA TYR A 68 2.17 -16.37 13.08
C TYR A 68 1.28 -15.71 14.13
N THR A 69 1.84 -14.80 14.91
CA THR A 69 1.10 -14.02 15.89
C THR A 69 0.05 -13.13 15.21
N THR A 70 -1.19 -13.16 15.69
CA THR A 70 -2.24 -12.25 15.22
C THR A 70 -2.16 -10.93 15.98
N GLN A 71 -2.48 -9.83 15.31
CA GLN A 71 -2.58 -8.53 15.96
C GLN A 71 -3.97 -8.33 16.53
N ARG A 72 -4.04 -7.79 17.75
CA ARG A 72 -5.31 -7.41 18.35
C ARG A 72 -5.81 -6.14 17.68
N TRP A 73 -7.05 -6.19 17.21
CA TRP A 73 -7.74 -5.03 16.66
C TRP A 73 -9.12 -4.93 17.29
N ARG A 74 -9.69 -3.72 17.28
CA ARG A 74 -11.03 -3.46 17.80
C ARG A 74 -11.73 -2.54 16.83
N ARG A 75 -12.96 -2.89 16.43
CA ARG A 75 -13.84 -1.97 15.71
C ARG A 75 -14.31 -0.89 16.68
N PRO A 76 -14.11 0.41 16.38
CA PRO A 76 -14.73 1.48 17.17
C PRO A 76 -16.26 1.34 17.12
N GLN A 77 -16.93 1.52 18.26
CA GLN A 77 -18.38 1.30 18.39
C GLN A 77 -19.23 2.31 17.59
N SER A 78 -18.68 3.47 17.22
CA SER A 78 -19.44 4.60 16.66
C SER A 78 -18.84 5.25 15.41
N THR A 79 -17.83 4.65 14.77
CA THR A 79 -17.16 5.29 13.62
C THR A 79 -17.50 4.53 12.34
N ASN A 80 -18.40 5.09 11.54
CA ASN A 80 -18.39 4.83 10.10
C ASN A 80 -17.00 5.25 9.60
N SER A 81 -16.25 4.35 8.95
CA SER A 81 -14.83 4.57 8.60
C SER A 81 -14.66 5.78 7.66
N SER A 82 -14.48 6.96 8.24
CA SER A 82 -14.69 8.23 7.54
C SER A 82 -13.58 8.47 6.50
N ASP A 83 -12.30 8.34 6.86
CA ASP A 83 -11.19 8.60 5.92
C ASP A 83 -11.23 7.82 4.59
N ALA A 84 -11.49 6.52 4.62
CA ALA A 84 -11.45 5.69 3.42
C ALA A 84 -12.71 5.88 2.55
N ILE A 85 -13.85 6.13 3.19
CA ILE A 85 -15.11 6.44 2.51
C ILE A 85 -15.04 7.86 1.93
N GLU A 86 -14.54 8.82 2.70
CA GLU A 86 -14.36 10.21 2.30
C GLU A 86 -13.40 10.33 1.13
N MET A 87 -12.30 9.59 1.09
CA MET A 87 -11.38 9.67 -0.05
C MET A 87 -11.94 9.03 -1.33
N LYS A 88 -12.70 7.94 -1.19
CA LYS A 88 -13.44 7.34 -2.32
C LYS A 88 -14.54 8.27 -2.82
N MET A 89 -15.25 8.95 -1.92
CA MET A 89 -16.24 9.97 -2.28
C MET A 89 -15.56 11.21 -2.89
N PHE A 90 -14.44 11.67 -2.34
CA PHE A 90 -13.69 12.82 -2.83
C PHE A 90 -13.21 12.63 -4.27
N LEU A 91 -12.64 11.47 -4.62
CA LEU A 91 -12.24 11.18 -6.00
C LEU A 91 -13.44 11.05 -6.94
N ARG A 92 -14.55 10.46 -6.46
CA ARG A 92 -15.81 10.36 -7.23
C ARG A 92 -16.44 11.72 -7.48
N ASP A 93 -16.38 12.61 -6.51
CA ASP A 93 -17.02 13.92 -6.53
C ASP A 93 -16.11 15.01 -7.14
N ASN A 94 -14.84 14.69 -7.45
CA ASN A 94 -13.89 15.56 -8.16
C ASN A 94 -13.35 14.88 -9.44
N PRO A 95 -14.18 14.74 -10.49
CA PRO A 95 -13.82 14.01 -11.71
C PRO A 95 -12.62 14.61 -12.47
N ALA A 96 -12.30 15.89 -12.26
CA ALA A 96 -11.12 16.53 -12.83
C ALA A 96 -9.79 16.00 -12.25
N LEU A 97 -9.77 15.61 -10.96
CA LEU A 97 -8.59 15.02 -10.33
C LEU A 97 -8.40 13.57 -10.78
N ASP A 98 -9.48 12.82 -10.96
CA ASP A 98 -9.44 11.49 -11.56
C ASP A 98 -8.92 11.55 -13.01
N ALA A 99 -9.40 12.50 -13.81
CA ALA A 99 -8.90 12.73 -15.17
C ALA A 99 -7.41 13.13 -15.22
N ALA A 100 -6.95 13.97 -14.29
CA ALA A 100 -5.53 14.38 -14.20
C ALA A 100 -4.60 13.23 -13.80
N LEU A 101 -5.05 12.35 -12.89
CA LEU A 101 -4.30 11.15 -12.50
C LEU A 101 -4.17 10.14 -13.65
N ASN A 102 -5.21 10.02 -14.47
CA ASN A 102 -5.23 9.12 -15.62
C ASN A 102 -4.47 9.67 -16.84
N THR A 103 -4.29 11.00 -16.95
CA THR A 103 -3.49 11.63 -18.02
C THR A 103 -2.00 11.69 -17.70
N ALA A 104 -1.60 11.81 -16.43
CA ALA A 104 -0.20 11.80 -16.01
C ALA A 104 0.53 10.48 -16.35
N THR A 105 -0.20 9.37 -16.47
CA THR A 105 0.33 8.06 -16.85
C THR A 105 0.41 7.84 -18.37
N GLN A 106 -0.36 8.56 -19.19
CA GLN A 106 -0.26 8.45 -20.64
C GLN A 106 1.04 9.03 -21.21
N THR A 107 1.64 10.03 -20.54
CA THR A 107 2.93 10.59 -20.97
C THR A 107 4.13 9.66 -20.80
N THR A 108 3.99 8.54 -20.08
CA THR A 108 5.07 7.55 -19.91
C THR A 108 4.89 6.30 -20.79
N GLN A 109 3.79 6.21 -21.55
CA GLN A 109 3.42 5.02 -22.30
C GLN A 109 2.99 5.35 -23.73
N SER A 110 3.79 6.13 -24.45
CA SER A 110 3.65 6.29 -25.90
C SER A 110 4.97 6.00 -26.59
N ASP A 111 5.25 4.71 -26.80
CA ASP A 111 6.05 4.21 -27.93
C ASP A 111 5.97 2.68 -27.99
N SER A 112 4.78 2.13 -28.30
CA SER A 112 4.64 0.93 -29.13
C SER A 112 3.16 0.66 -29.41
N ALA A 113 2.74 1.01 -30.62
CA ALA A 113 1.46 0.61 -31.20
C ALA A 113 1.45 -0.91 -31.40
N PHE A 114 0.38 -1.59 -30.95
CA PHE A 114 -0.05 -2.86 -31.52
C PHE A 114 -1.57 -3.01 -31.40
N ASP A 115 -2.24 -2.87 -32.55
CA ASP A 115 -3.67 -3.08 -32.75
C ASP A 115 -3.95 -4.57 -32.95
N TYR A 116 -4.95 -5.09 -32.24
CA TYR A 116 -5.79 -6.17 -32.76
C TYR A 116 -7.21 -6.07 -32.19
N GLY A 117 -8.11 -5.54 -33.00
CA GLY A 117 -9.34 -6.25 -33.36
C GLY A 117 -10.44 -6.35 -32.30
N GLN A 118 -11.46 -5.50 -32.46
CA GLN A 118 -12.78 -5.58 -31.84
C GLN A 118 -13.42 -6.98 -31.89
N GLY A 119 -13.80 -7.50 -30.71
CA GLY A 119 -14.68 -8.66 -30.55
C GLY A 119 -15.74 -8.39 -29.48
N LYS A 120 -17.00 -8.34 -29.90
CA LYS A 120 -18.19 -8.11 -29.07
C LYS A 120 -18.41 -9.22 -28.03
N GLY A 121 -18.87 -8.85 -26.83
CA GLY A 121 -19.61 -9.76 -25.94
C GLY A 121 -19.28 -9.60 -24.45
N THR A 122 -20.23 -9.07 -23.68
CA THR A 122 -20.27 -9.26 -22.23
C THR A 122 -20.70 -10.69 -21.90
N PRO A 123 -20.15 -11.28 -20.83
CA PRO A 123 -20.97 -12.12 -19.96
C PRO A 123 -21.03 -11.51 -18.56
N LYS A 124 -22.27 -11.27 -18.11
CA LYS A 124 -22.62 -11.11 -16.70
C LYS A 124 -22.29 -12.42 -15.98
N GLY A 125 -21.37 -12.38 -15.02
CA GLY A 125 -21.00 -13.53 -14.19
C GLY A 125 -20.97 -13.15 -12.72
N LEU A 126 -22.06 -13.48 -12.03
CA LEU A 126 -22.22 -13.77 -10.59
C LEU A 126 -21.01 -13.45 -9.68
N PHE A 127 -21.02 -12.29 -9.02
CA PHE A 127 -20.27 -12.10 -7.79
C PHE A 127 -20.98 -12.82 -6.65
N VAL A 128 -20.61 -14.08 -6.41
CA VAL A 128 -20.81 -14.72 -5.11
C VAL A 128 -19.61 -14.34 -4.25
N SER A 129 -19.70 -13.21 -3.54
CA SER A 129 -18.76 -12.91 -2.46
C SER A 129 -19.23 -13.62 -1.20
N TYR A 130 -18.59 -14.75 -0.90
CA TYR A 130 -18.63 -15.34 0.44
C TYR A 130 -18.04 -14.34 1.43
N PHE A 131 -18.92 -13.82 2.29
CA PHE A 131 -18.55 -13.34 3.62
C PHE A 131 -18.06 -14.57 4.40
N ILE A 132 -16.80 -14.58 4.80
CA ILE A 132 -16.33 -15.45 5.87
C ILE A 132 -15.78 -14.53 6.96
N LEU A 133 -16.30 -14.79 8.16
CA LEU A 133 -16.24 -14.05 9.42
C LEU A 133 -14.84 -13.76 9.94
#